data_AF-A0A2B4R5K7-F1
#
_entry.id   AF-A0A2B4R5K7-F1
#
_cell.length_a   1.000
_cell.length_b   1.000
_cell.length_c   1.000
_cell.angle_alpha   90.00
_cell.angle_beta   90.00
_cell.angle_gamma   90.00
#
_symmetry.space_group_name_H-M   'P 1'
#
loop_
_entity.id
_entity.type
_entity.pdbx_description
1 polymer ?
#
loop_
_entity_poly.entity_id
_entity_poly.type
_entity_poly.pdbx_seq_one_letter_code
_entity_poly.pdbx_strand_id
1 'polypeptide(L)'
;MNVREAINFGLNKLNFEDIRENKRKKQMNVNPIHVSMVEHVWMEFTTLLVFVQACTMEGVVKAYCDMTGSSGGWTLIARFSNADGKNWMRDDAYWWYDILSSQGSPTSASTNSDMISEAFWKVKGSEIKITRNDDSSHSALLRTYTNCFGGKTFRGYMSSYGKFSYRNVWSNNRCLDSCPVYYGGSYQFTVGFTQAHCSSNIQGSYRIGFWCQWSHGDGSVLMFGGGGSGCSRADHGIGITENNYGGFEEWEDSGEIDFGDEANNHNSPTTSYALNLWIR
;
A
#
# COMPACT_ATOMS: atom_id res chain seq x y z
N MET A 1 -42.86 35.86 19.44
CA MET A 1 -42.03 37.07 19.37
C MET A 1 -40.91 36.79 18.38
N ASN A 2 -40.88 37.54 17.29
CA ASN A 2 -39.97 37.41 16.15
C ASN A 2 -38.88 38.49 16.27
N VAL A 3 -37.99 38.59 15.27
CA VAL A 3 -37.03 39.69 14.97
C VAL A 3 -35.59 39.39 15.43
N ARG A 4 -34.65 39.08 14.53
CA ARG A 4 -33.92 39.98 13.61
C ARG A 4 -33.02 41.06 14.26
N GLU A 5 -32.71 40.98 15.55
CA GLU A 5 -31.77 41.93 16.18
C GLU A 5 -30.76 41.26 17.12
N ALA A 6 -29.82 40.52 16.54
CA ALA A 6 -28.50 40.31 17.15
C ALA A 6 -27.37 40.53 16.13
N ILE A 7 -27.66 41.26 15.05
CA ILE A 7 -26.67 41.87 14.15
C ILE A 7 -26.54 43.32 14.61
N ASN A 8 -25.74 43.56 15.65
CA ASN A 8 -25.07 44.85 15.94
C ASN A 8 -24.34 44.76 17.28
N PHE A 9 -23.16 44.14 17.29
CA PHE A 9 -22.09 44.55 18.19
C PHE A 9 -20.74 44.25 17.53
N GLY A 10 -20.05 45.29 17.05
CA GLY A 10 -18.61 45.21 16.77
C GLY A 10 -18.12 45.28 15.33
N LEU A 11 -18.83 45.92 14.40
CA LEU A 11 -18.18 46.43 13.17
C LEU A 11 -17.69 47.86 13.42
N ASN A 12 -16.40 48.00 13.75
CA ASN A 12 -15.68 49.26 13.60
C ASN A 12 -14.35 49.02 12.86
N LYS A 13 -14.38 49.35 11.56
CA LYS A 13 -13.30 49.84 10.68
C LYS A 13 -11.86 49.52 11.10
N LEU A 14 -11.29 48.45 10.53
CA LEU A 14 -9.84 48.39 10.28
C LEU A 14 -9.56 49.09 8.94
N ASN A 15 -8.79 50.17 9.01
CA ASN A 15 -8.45 51.03 7.88
C ASN A 15 -7.33 50.39 7.05
N PHE A 16 -7.51 50.24 5.74
CA PHE A 16 -6.61 49.50 4.84
C PHE A 16 -5.25 50.17 4.56
N GLU A 17 -4.97 51.34 5.16
CA GLU A 17 -3.69 52.04 5.00
C GLU A 17 -2.62 51.65 6.03
N ASP A 18 -2.99 51.15 7.22
CA ASP A 18 -2.02 50.81 8.29
C ASP A 18 -1.15 49.56 7.99
N ILE A 19 -1.57 48.71 7.05
CA ILE A 19 -0.80 47.51 6.67
C ILE A 19 0.31 47.86 5.65
N ARG A 20 0.21 48.98 4.92
CA ARG A 20 1.21 49.38 3.93
C ARG A 20 2.47 49.99 4.54
N GLU A 21 2.40 50.57 5.73
CA GLU A 21 3.54 51.20 6.39
C GLU A 21 4.46 50.19 7.10
N ASN A 22 3.89 49.08 7.59
CA ASN A 22 4.66 47.99 8.20
C ASN A 22 5.43 47.13 7.18
N LYS A 23 5.08 47.21 5.88
CA LYS A 23 5.85 46.56 4.80
C LYS A 23 7.06 47.37 4.33
N ARG A 24 7.20 48.65 4.70
CA ARG A 24 8.35 49.50 4.26
C ARG A 24 9.54 49.54 5.24
N LYS A 25 9.47 48.90 6.40
CA LYS A 25 10.54 48.94 7.43
C LYS A 25 11.41 47.69 7.58
N LYS A 26 11.28 46.69 6.69
CA LYS A 26 12.20 45.53 6.66
C LYS A 26 12.78 45.32 5.27
N GLN A 27 13.59 46.27 4.83
CA GLN A 27 14.43 46.11 3.66
C GLN A 27 15.78 46.80 3.93
N MET A 28 16.72 46.07 4.55
CA MET A 28 18.17 46.30 4.47
C MET A 28 18.96 45.08 4.99
N ASN A 29 19.64 44.41 4.05
CA ASN A 29 20.86 43.59 4.12
C ASN A 29 21.03 42.48 5.18
N VAL A 30 20.90 41.20 4.77
CA VAL A 30 21.99 40.19 4.64
C VAL A 30 21.58 39.12 3.58
N ASN A 31 22.57 38.58 2.85
CA ASN A 31 22.59 37.68 1.66
C ASN A 31 21.71 36.38 1.66
N PRO A 32 21.52 35.73 0.49
CA PRO A 32 20.25 35.08 0.13
C PRO A 32 20.12 33.65 0.66
N ILE A 33 19.03 33.41 1.39
CA ILE A 33 18.49 32.07 1.60
C ILE A 33 17.24 32.00 0.72
N HIS A 34 17.17 30.99 -0.13
CA HIS A 34 16.08 30.77 -1.08
C HIS A 34 14.80 30.41 -0.29
N VAL A 35 14.00 31.42 0.07
CA VAL A 35 12.66 31.23 0.63
C VAL A 35 11.70 31.05 -0.55
N SER A 36 11.33 29.81 -0.85
CA SER A 36 10.20 29.55 -1.74
C SER A 36 8.90 30.03 -1.07
N MET A 37 8.11 30.82 -1.80
CA MET A 37 6.78 31.24 -1.39
C MET A 37 5.92 30.03 -1.00
N VAL A 38 5.40 30.04 0.23
CA VAL A 38 4.25 29.22 0.61
C VAL A 38 3.02 29.89 0.00
N GLU A 39 2.50 29.32 -1.09
CA GLU A 39 1.13 29.61 -1.52
C GLU A 39 0.18 29.06 -0.45
N HIS A 40 -0.38 29.97 0.36
CA HIS A 40 -1.51 29.65 1.23
C HIS A 40 -2.75 29.51 0.35
N VAL A 41 -3.12 28.27 0.02
CA VAL A 41 -4.45 27.97 -0.52
C VAL A 41 -5.42 28.00 0.65
N TRP A 42 -6.20 29.08 0.74
CA TRP A 42 -7.37 29.16 1.61
C TRP A 42 -8.51 28.40 0.93
N MET A 43 -8.90 27.24 1.46
CA MET A 43 -10.15 26.57 1.06
C MET A 43 -11.23 26.88 2.10
N GLU A 44 -12.23 27.65 1.69
CA GLU A 44 -13.45 27.84 2.46
C GLU A 44 -14.25 26.53 2.49
N PHE A 45 -14.60 26.06 3.69
CA PHE A 45 -15.45 24.88 3.89
C PHE A 45 -16.91 25.26 3.77
N THR A 46 -17.50 25.04 2.58
CA THR A 46 -18.95 24.92 2.44
C THR A 46 -19.29 23.75 1.53
N THR A 47 -20.09 22.82 2.07
CA THR A 47 -20.82 21.71 1.42
C THR A 47 -20.00 20.59 0.75
N LEU A 48 -19.99 19.43 1.44
CA LEU A 48 -19.88 18.06 0.93
C LEU A 48 -18.98 17.86 -0.33
N LEU A 49 -17.66 17.89 -0.13
CA LEU A 49 -16.71 17.26 -1.05
C LEU A 49 -16.01 16.11 -0.32
N VAL A 50 -16.10 14.91 -0.88
CA VAL A 50 -15.23 13.79 -0.52
C VAL A 50 -13.81 14.21 -0.93
N PHE A 51 -12.95 14.50 0.04
CA PHE A 51 -11.55 14.77 -0.20
C PHE A 51 -10.89 13.49 -0.73
N VAL A 52 -10.70 13.39 -2.04
CA VAL A 52 -9.64 12.55 -2.60
C VAL A 52 -8.34 13.31 -2.31
N GLN A 53 -7.74 13.05 -1.15
CA GLN A 53 -6.47 13.69 -0.82
C GLN A 53 -5.34 12.90 -1.45
N ALA A 54 -4.90 13.35 -2.62
CA ALA A 54 -3.55 13.02 -3.07
C ALA A 54 -2.59 13.57 -2.01
N CYS A 55 -1.83 12.71 -1.32
CA CYS A 55 -0.85 13.19 -0.35
C CYS A 55 0.42 13.56 -1.10
N THR A 56 0.77 14.85 -1.09
CA THR A 56 2.06 15.34 -1.55
C THR A 56 3.01 15.41 -0.36
N MET A 57 3.92 14.44 -0.25
CA MET A 57 5.07 14.52 0.66
C MET A 57 6.15 15.44 0.05
N GLU A 58 7.03 16.04 0.85
CA GLU A 58 8.17 16.83 0.36
C GLU A 58 8.94 16.02 -0.72
N GLY A 59 8.83 16.44 -1.98
CA GLY A 59 9.23 15.63 -3.14
C GLY A 59 8.07 14.86 -3.83
N VAL A 60 6.98 15.57 -4.17
CA VAL A 60 5.88 15.26 -5.11
C VAL A 60 5.66 13.78 -5.46
N VAL A 61 5.31 12.96 -4.47
CA VAL A 61 4.68 11.65 -4.75
C VAL A 61 3.18 11.90 -4.96
N LYS A 62 2.61 11.38 -6.05
CA LYS A 62 1.15 11.37 -6.24
C LYS A 62 0.62 9.98 -5.86
N ALA A 63 -0.03 9.89 -4.71
CA ALA A 63 -0.64 8.66 -4.22
C ALA A 63 -1.99 8.96 -3.57
N TYR A 64 -2.92 8.01 -3.64
CA TYR A 64 -4.16 8.04 -2.90
C TYR A 64 -3.86 7.85 -1.40
N CYS A 65 -4.48 8.66 -0.56
CA CYS A 65 -4.36 8.54 0.88
C CYS A 65 -5.72 8.41 1.55
N ASP A 66 -5.82 7.40 2.40
CA ASP A 66 -6.97 7.18 3.27
C ASP A 66 -6.69 7.85 4.63
N MET A 67 -7.30 9.03 4.76
CA MET A 67 -7.23 9.86 5.97
C MET A 67 -8.45 9.67 6.87
N THR A 68 -9.30 8.67 6.60
CA THR A 68 -10.55 8.48 7.32
C THR A 68 -10.34 7.78 8.67
N GLY A 69 -11.15 8.16 9.67
CA GLY A 69 -11.13 7.59 11.02
C GLY A 69 -9.95 8.02 11.90
N SER A 70 -9.97 7.64 13.19
CA SER A 70 -8.88 7.89 14.15
C SER A 70 -7.60 7.09 13.86
N SER A 71 -7.65 6.20 12.88
CA SER A 71 -6.55 5.36 12.40
C SER A 71 -6.14 5.65 10.96
N GLY A 72 -6.47 6.83 10.42
CA GLY A 72 -6.08 7.27 9.07
C GLY A 72 -4.56 7.41 8.89
N GLY A 73 -4.16 8.01 7.76
CA GLY A 73 -2.74 8.18 7.40
C GLY A 73 -2.17 7.05 6.54
N TRP A 74 -3.05 6.28 5.88
CA TRP A 74 -2.63 5.19 5.01
C TRP A 74 -2.36 5.70 3.61
N THR A 75 -1.18 5.43 3.09
CA THR A 75 -0.80 5.75 1.71
C THR A 75 -0.89 4.49 0.86
N LEU A 76 -1.62 4.55 -0.26
CA LEU A 76 -1.71 3.45 -1.22
C LEU A 76 -0.38 3.32 -1.98
N ILE A 77 0.25 2.14 -1.93
CA ILE A 77 1.57 1.91 -2.54
C ILE A 77 1.56 0.93 -3.69
N ALA A 78 0.62 -0.02 -3.70
CA ALA A 78 0.50 -1.04 -4.73
C ALA A 78 -0.92 -1.59 -4.84
N ARG A 79 -1.24 -2.18 -5.99
CA ARG A 79 -2.43 -2.99 -6.22
C ARG A 79 -2.07 -4.20 -7.07
N PHE A 80 -2.62 -5.36 -6.70
CA PHE A 80 -2.42 -6.66 -7.33
C PHE A 80 -3.74 -7.13 -7.93
N SER A 81 -3.77 -7.37 -9.23
CA SER A 81 -4.98 -7.66 -10.01
C SER A 81 -4.71 -8.81 -10.97
N ASN A 82 -5.50 -9.88 -10.89
CA ASN A 82 -5.43 -10.93 -11.91
C ASN A 82 -6.25 -10.59 -13.18
N ALA A 83 -6.83 -9.38 -13.28
CA ALA A 83 -7.68 -8.97 -14.40
C ALA A 83 -6.89 -8.38 -15.58
N ASP A 84 -5.59 -8.17 -15.41
CA ASP A 84 -4.68 -7.61 -16.39
C ASP A 84 -3.40 -8.45 -16.54
N GLY A 85 -2.34 -7.88 -17.13
CA GLY A 85 -1.10 -8.61 -17.38
C GLY A 85 -0.33 -8.91 -16.09
N LYS A 86 0.51 -9.94 -16.12
CA LYS A 86 1.34 -10.40 -15.00
C LYS A 86 2.47 -9.41 -14.67
N ASN A 87 2.18 -8.25 -14.10
CA ASN A 87 3.22 -7.25 -13.84
C ASN A 87 4.01 -7.54 -12.56
N TRP A 88 3.36 -8.06 -11.53
CA TRP A 88 4.03 -8.41 -10.27
C TRP A 88 4.78 -9.72 -10.36
N MET A 89 4.32 -10.63 -11.20
CA MET A 89 4.96 -11.91 -11.46
C MET A 89 5.74 -11.92 -12.78
N ARG A 90 6.44 -10.82 -13.09
CA ARG A 90 7.40 -10.82 -14.19
C ARG A 90 8.66 -11.54 -13.76
N ASP A 91 9.23 -12.36 -14.64
CA ASP A 91 10.53 -13.02 -14.46
C ASP A 91 11.68 -12.05 -14.10
N ASP A 92 11.64 -10.82 -14.61
CA ASP A 92 12.66 -9.80 -14.29
C ASP A 92 12.43 -9.10 -12.94
N ALA A 93 11.31 -9.41 -12.25
CA ALA A 93 10.87 -8.78 -11.02
C ALA A 93 10.87 -7.23 -11.08
N TYR A 94 10.67 -6.65 -12.27
CA TYR A 94 10.88 -5.23 -12.53
C TYR A 94 10.07 -4.31 -11.59
N TRP A 95 8.82 -4.66 -11.31
CA TRP A 95 7.94 -3.86 -10.45
C TRP A 95 8.39 -3.88 -8.97
N TRP A 96 8.94 -4.99 -8.50
CA TRP A 96 9.43 -5.11 -7.14
C TRP A 96 10.67 -4.23 -6.90
N TYR A 97 11.61 -4.21 -7.83
CA TYR A 97 12.95 -3.68 -7.57
C TYR A 97 13.35 -2.44 -8.36
N ASP A 98 12.99 -2.35 -9.64
CA ASP A 98 13.69 -1.47 -10.57
C ASP A 98 12.81 -0.41 -11.22
N ILE A 99 11.48 -0.52 -11.13
CA ILE A 99 10.58 0.52 -11.62
C ILE A 99 10.73 1.81 -10.81
N LEU A 100 10.86 2.95 -11.51
CA LEU A 100 11.15 4.26 -10.92
C LEU A 100 10.04 5.30 -11.14
N SER A 101 8.93 4.92 -11.76
CA SER A 101 7.76 5.77 -11.98
C SER A 101 6.48 5.02 -11.65
N SER A 102 5.45 5.74 -11.21
CA SER A 102 4.15 5.12 -10.93
C SER A 102 3.53 4.51 -12.19
N GLN A 103 2.85 3.38 -12.04
CA GLN A 103 2.05 2.74 -13.10
C GLN A 103 0.60 2.57 -12.64
N GLY A 104 -0.32 2.48 -13.59
CA GLY A 104 -1.75 2.36 -13.31
C GLY A 104 -2.34 3.66 -12.75
N SER A 105 -3.28 3.54 -11.80
CA SER A 105 -4.00 4.67 -11.19
C SER A 105 -3.59 4.90 -9.73
N PRO A 106 -2.42 5.51 -9.44
CA PRO A 106 -1.92 5.65 -8.07
C PRO A 106 -2.75 6.59 -7.19
N THR A 107 -3.60 7.43 -7.79
CA THR A 107 -4.51 8.38 -7.10
C THR A 107 -5.94 7.86 -6.98
N SER A 108 -6.18 6.58 -7.24
CA SER A 108 -7.47 5.92 -7.04
C SER A 108 -7.24 4.58 -6.35
N ALA A 109 -8.10 4.23 -5.39
CA ALA A 109 -8.09 2.91 -4.74
C ALA A 109 -9.00 1.88 -5.44
N SER A 110 -9.83 2.29 -6.40
CA SER A 110 -10.98 1.48 -6.87
C SER A 110 -10.77 0.72 -8.18
N THR A 111 -9.72 1.02 -8.95
CA THR A 111 -9.50 0.38 -10.25
C THR A 111 -9.10 -1.09 -10.07
N ASN A 112 -9.72 -2.02 -10.80
CA ASN A 112 -9.34 -3.43 -10.83
C ASN A 112 -8.27 -3.68 -11.91
N SER A 113 -7.06 -3.17 -11.65
CA SER A 113 -5.88 -3.31 -12.51
C SER A 113 -4.66 -2.99 -11.67
N ASP A 114 -3.55 -3.66 -11.96
CA ASP A 114 -2.27 -3.47 -11.33
C ASP A 114 -1.88 -1.99 -11.26
N MET A 115 -1.27 -1.64 -10.13
CA MET A 115 -0.83 -0.27 -9.88
C MET A 115 0.36 -0.31 -8.95
N ILE A 116 1.37 0.50 -9.23
CA ILE A 116 2.43 0.78 -8.28
C ILE A 116 2.62 2.29 -8.18
N SER A 117 2.69 2.82 -6.96
CA SER A 117 2.97 4.23 -6.70
C SER A 117 4.43 4.41 -6.36
N GLU A 118 5.02 5.58 -6.67
CA GLU A 118 6.37 5.92 -6.19
C GLU A 118 6.46 5.90 -4.65
N ALA A 119 5.34 6.00 -3.95
CA ALA A 119 5.27 5.81 -2.52
C ALA A 119 5.86 4.45 -2.08
N PHE A 120 5.79 3.41 -2.92
CA PHE A 120 6.36 2.09 -2.66
C PHE A 120 7.87 2.12 -2.34
N TRP A 121 8.62 3.07 -2.91
CA TRP A 121 10.06 3.25 -2.66
C TRP A 121 10.45 4.63 -2.11
N LYS A 122 9.49 5.55 -1.93
CA LYS A 122 9.74 6.88 -1.36
C LYS A 122 9.14 7.09 0.03
N VAL A 123 8.01 6.46 0.34
CA VAL A 123 7.33 6.62 1.63
C VAL A 123 7.82 5.55 2.59
N LYS A 124 8.33 6.01 3.73
CA LYS A 124 8.69 5.16 4.86
C LYS A 124 7.46 4.94 5.72
N GLY A 125 7.32 3.74 6.27
CA GLY A 125 6.30 3.44 7.25
C GLY A 125 6.68 2.29 8.15
N SER A 126 5.78 2.01 9.09
CA SER A 126 5.92 1.06 10.18
C SER A 126 4.92 -0.09 10.06
N GLU A 127 3.75 0.17 9.45
CA GLU A 127 2.65 -0.76 9.31
C GLU A 127 2.20 -0.85 7.84
N ILE A 128 1.56 -1.97 7.51
CA ILE A 128 0.82 -2.14 6.26
C ILE A 128 -0.59 -2.64 6.53
N LYS A 129 -1.49 -2.39 5.60
CA LYS A 129 -2.78 -3.08 5.50
C LYS A 129 -3.02 -3.56 4.08
N ILE A 130 -3.82 -4.62 3.96
CA ILE A 130 -4.41 -5.08 2.68
C ILE A 130 -5.90 -4.78 2.71
N THR A 131 -6.43 -4.26 1.61
CA THR A 131 -7.87 -4.04 1.41
C THR A 131 -8.26 -4.53 0.02
N ARG A 132 -9.55 -4.67 -0.25
CA ARG A 132 -10.02 -4.80 -1.64
C ARG A 132 -10.14 -3.44 -2.31
N ASN A 133 -10.07 -3.41 -3.64
CA ASN A 133 -10.35 -2.21 -4.43
C ASN A 133 -11.84 -1.86 -4.47
N ASP A 134 -12.73 -2.85 -4.35
CA ASP A 134 -14.18 -2.68 -4.43
C ASP A 134 -14.86 -2.39 -3.07
N ASP A 135 -14.08 -2.30 -2.00
CA ASP A 135 -14.54 -1.78 -0.71
C ASP A 135 -14.18 -0.29 -0.57
N SER A 136 -15.17 0.58 -0.74
CA SER A 136 -15.03 2.03 -0.61
C SER A 136 -14.70 2.51 0.80
N SER A 137 -14.90 1.66 1.82
CA SER A 137 -14.52 1.95 3.21
C SER A 137 -13.06 1.59 3.50
N HIS A 138 -12.36 0.95 2.55
CA HIS A 138 -10.98 0.47 2.70
C HIS A 138 -10.77 -0.34 3.99
N SER A 139 -11.74 -1.22 4.31
CA SER A 139 -11.69 -2.07 5.48
C SER A 139 -10.48 -2.99 5.37
N ALA A 140 -9.63 -2.97 6.40
CA ALA A 140 -8.46 -3.82 6.44
C ALA A 140 -8.88 -5.30 6.50
N LEU A 141 -8.51 -6.06 5.47
CA LEU A 141 -8.60 -7.52 5.48
C LEU A 141 -7.54 -8.10 6.41
N LEU A 142 -6.33 -7.54 6.33
CA LEU A 142 -5.27 -7.69 7.31
C LEU A 142 -4.59 -6.35 7.57
N ARG A 143 -4.07 -6.16 8.78
CA ARG A 143 -3.13 -5.07 9.11
C ARG A 143 -2.06 -5.53 10.10
N THR A 144 -0.82 -5.09 9.90
CA THR A 144 0.24 -5.27 10.91
C THR A 144 0.07 -4.25 12.05
N TYR A 145 0.67 -4.50 13.22
CA TYR A 145 0.55 -3.61 14.38
C TYR A 145 1.83 -3.47 15.23
N THR A 146 2.97 -4.02 14.79
CA THR A 146 4.21 -4.08 15.58
C THR A 146 5.43 -3.47 14.89
N ASN A 147 5.30 -2.29 14.26
CA ASN A 147 6.41 -1.65 13.52
C ASN A 147 7.16 -2.64 12.61
N CYS A 148 6.41 -3.47 11.89
CA CYS A 148 6.90 -4.57 11.06
C CYS A 148 8.03 -4.14 10.11
N PHE A 149 7.92 -2.92 9.56
CA PHE A 149 8.83 -2.40 8.55
C PHE A 149 9.99 -1.58 9.13
N GLY A 150 10.01 -1.31 10.44
CA GLY A 150 11.09 -0.58 11.10
C GLY A 150 11.35 0.83 10.52
N GLY A 151 10.34 1.50 9.98
CA GLY A 151 10.49 2.81 9.33
C GLY A 151 11.19 2.76 7.97
N LYS A 152 11.25 1.60 7.31
CA LYS A 152 11.75 1.46 5.93
C LYS A 152 10.63 1.80 4.93
N THR A 153 11.03 2.04 3.68
CA THR A 153 10.10 1.99 2.55
C THR A 153 9.73 0.52 2.30
N PHE A 154 8.58 0.25 1.67
CA PHE A 154 8.19 -1.13 1.38
C PHE A 154 9.24 -1.83 0.51
N ARG A 155 9.67 -1.20 -0.60
CA ARG A 155 10.78 -1.73 -1.42
C ARG A 155 12.06 -1.95 -0.61
N GLY A 156 12.42 -1.00 0.25
CA GLY A 156 13.63 -1.07 1.06
C GLY A 156 13.61 -2.21 2.08
N TYR A 157 12.45 -2.53 2.63
CA TYR A 157 12.25 -3.70 3.48
C TYR A 157 12.34 -4.99 2.66
N MET A 158 11.59 -5.10 1.56
CA MET A 158 11.61 -6.30 0.71
C MET A 158 13.01 -6.61 0.17
N SER A 159 13.73 -5.59 -0.29
CA SER A 159 15.10 -5.72 -0.83
C SER A 159 16.16 -6.03 0.23
N SER A 160 15.85 -5.88 1.52
CA SER A 160 16.84 -6.14 2.58
C SER A 160 17.17 -7.63 2.75
N TYR A 161 16.32 -8.50 2.19
CA TYR A 161 16.51 -9.96 2.18
C TYR A 161 17.23 -10.48 0.93
N GLY A 162 17.42 -9.62 -0.08
CA GLY A 162 17.95 -9.98 -1.38
C GLY A 162 17.15 -9.31 -2.51
N LYS A 163 17.68 -9.42 -3.73
CA LYS A 163 16.93 -9.16 -4.96
C LYS A 163 16.74 -10.51 -5.65
N PHE A 164 15.47 -10.89 -5.86
CA PHE A 164 15.10 -12.14 -6.51
C PHE A 164 14.50 -11.83 -7.89
N SER A 165 14.92 -12.57 -8.89
CA SER A 165 14.46 -12.47 -10.27
C SER A 165 14.55 -13.86 -10.91
N TYR A 166 14.51 -13.94 -12.23
CA TYR A 166 14.54 -15.16 -13.01
C TYR A 166 15.43 -16.25 -12.42
N ARG A 167 14.80 -17.34 -11.98
CA ARG A 167 15.43 -18.54 -11.38
C ARG A 167 16.17 -18.36 -10.06
N ASN A 168 16.09 -17.19 -9.44
CA ASN A 168 16.61 -16.98 -8.10
C ASN A 168 15.60 -17.46 -7.06
N VAL A 169 15.96 -18.53 -6.36
CA VAL A 169 15.23 -19.03 -5.20
C VAL A 169 15.25 -18.00 -4.08
N TRP A 170 14.09 -17.55 -3.59
CA TRP A 170 14.04 -16.54 -2.52
C TRP A 170 14.26 -17.11 -1.11
N SER A 171 13.76 -18.31 -0.83
CA SER A 171 13.90 -18.94 0.48
C SER A 171 13.85 -20.46 0.37
N ASN A 172 13.96 -21.19 1.48
CA ASN A 172 13.91 -22.65 1.46
C ASN A 172 13.25 -23.13 2.73
N ASN A 173 12.03 -23.66 2.60
CA ASN A 173 11.22 -24.18 3.71
C ASN A 173 11.06 -23.17 4.86
N ARG A 174 10.82 -21.89 4.54
CA ARG A 174 10.64 -20.80 5.50
C ARG A 174 10.05 -19.56 4.82
N CYS A 175 9.58 -18.61 5.62
CA CYS A 175 9.53 -17.20 5.25
C CYS A 175 10.83 -16.50 5.68
N LEU A 176 11.30 -15.51 4.92
CA LEU A 176 12.50 -14.73 5.31
C LEU A 176 12.21 -13.76 6.45
N ASP A 177 10.96 -13.32 6.57
CA ASP A 177 10.46 -12.60 7.75
C ASP A 177 8.95 -12.82 7.91
N SER A 178 8.41 -12.45 9.07
CA SER A 178 6.98 -12.48 9.31
C SER A 178 6.54 -11.47 10.39
N CYS A 179 5.35 -10.92 10.21
CA CYS A 179 4.76 -9.98 11.16
C CYS A 179 3.38 -10.42 11.64
N PRO A 180 3.05 -10.19 12.92
CA PRO A 180 1.70 -10.45 13.41
C PRO A 180 0.71 -9.46 12.79
N VAL A 181 -0.51 -9.94 12.55
CA VAL A 181 -1.58 -9.14 11.94
C VAL A 181 -2.90 -9.28 12.71
N TYR A 182 -3.75 -8.26 12.57
CA TYR A 182 -5.18 -8.40 12.81
C TYR A 182 -5.89 -8.68 11.49
N TYR A 183 -6.73 -9.70 11.44
CA TYR A 183 -7.69 -9.88 10.35
C TYR A 183 -8.99 -9.12 10.63
N GLY A 184 -9.65 -8.66 9.58
CA GLY A 184 -10.89 -7.90 9.66
C GLY A 184 -11.61 -7.82 8.32
N GLY A 185 -12.65 -6.99 8.25
CA GLY A 185 -13.44 -6.84 7.02
C GLY A 185 -13.96 -8.17 6.49
N SER A 186 -13.89 -8.36 5.18
CA SER A 186 -14.36 -9.55 4.46
C SER A 186 -13.27 -10.58 4.15
N TYR A 187 -12.21 -10.67 4.98
CA TYR A 187 -11.06 -11.56 4.69
C TYR A 187 -11.47 -13.02 4.46
N GLN A 188 -12.48 -13.54 5.18
CA GLN A 188 -12.97 -14.92 5.04
C GLN A 188 -13.59 -15.21 3.66
N PHE A 189 -14.01 -14.17 2.93
CA PHE A 189 -14.59 -14.24 1.59
C PHE A 189 -13.65 -13.68 0.53
N THR A 190 -12.38 -13.48 0.87
CA THR A 190 -11.37 -12.96 -0.04
C THR A 190 -10.36 -14.05 -0.35
N VAL A 191 -10.11 -14.26 -1.64
CA VAL A 191 -9.14 -15.21 -2.16
C VAL A 191 -7.74 -14.82 -1.66
N GLY A 192 -6.96 -15.83 -1.31
CA GLY A 192 -5.63 -15.72 -0.70
C GLY A 192 -5.63 -15.76 0.82
N PHE A 193 -6.80 -15.79 1.46
CA PHE A 193 -6.94 -15.85 2.92
C PHE A 193 -7.39 -17.22 3.44
N THR A 194 -7.45 -18.26 2.61
CA THR A 194 -7.89 -19.60 3.05
C THR A 194 -7.03 -20.15 4.19
N GLN A 195 -5.75 -19.77 4.27
CA GLN A 195 -4.83 -20.23 5.31
C GLN A 195 -4.71 -19.27 6.51
N ALA A 196 -5.54 -18.22 6.61
CA ALA A 196 -5.48 -17.21 7.67
C ALA A 196 -5.45 -17.80 9.09
N HIS A 197 -6.19 -18.90 9.31
CA HIS A 197 -6.29 -19.59 10.62
C HIS A 197 -5.47 -20.88 10.71
N CYS A 198 -4.78 -21.26 9.64
CA CYS A 198 -3.90 -22.41 9.66
C CYS A 198 -2.58 -22.07 10.37
N SER A 199 -1.97 -23.05 11.03
CA SER A 199 -0.62 -22.91 11.59
C SER A 199 0.19 -24.15 11.27
N SER A 200 1.36 -23.94 10.69
CA SER A 200 2.30 -25.02 10.44
C SER A 200 3.73 -24.47 10.49
N ASN A 201 4.67 -25.25 10.00
CA ASN A 201 6.09 -25.15 10.27
C ASN A 201 6.84 -24.00 9.58
N ILE A 202 6.32 -23.36 8.51
CA ILE A 202 6.97 -22.16 7.96
C ILE A 202 6.36 -20.85 8.46
N GLN A 203 5.08 -20.88 8.88
CA GLN A 203 4.39 -19.75 9.48
C GLN A 203 3.11 -20.22 10.22
N GLY A 204 2.74 -19.47 11.26
CA GLY A 204 1.48 -19.65 12.01
C GLY A 204 0.34 -18.74 11.52
N SER A 205 -0.85 -18.94 12.10
CA SER A 205 -2.04 -18.12 11.84
C SER A 205 -1.83 -16.68 12.32
N TYR A 206 -2.65 -15.76 11.82
CA TYR A 206 -2.58 -14.33 12.18
C TYR A 206 -1.21 -13.70 11.91
N ARG A 207 -0.58 -14.12 10.81
CA ARG A 207 0.68 -13.54 10.33
C ARG A 207 0.60 -13.19 8.86
N ILE A 208 1.45 -12.25 8.47
CA ILE A 208 1.89 -12.07 7.09
C ILE A 208 3.37 -12.46 7.02
N GLY A 209 3.71 -13.29 6.03
CA GLY A 209 5.08 -13.76 5.79
C GLY A 209 5.64 -13.13 4.52
N PHE A 210 6.96 -12.98 4.47
CA PHE A 210 7.65 -12.37 3.33
C PHE A 210 8.62 -13.36 2.71
N TRP A 211 8.58 -13.49 1.38
CA TRP A 211 9.44 -14.39 0.60
C TRP A 211 9.38 -15.83 1.14
N CYS A 212 8.18 -16.39 1.15
CA CYS A 212 7.91 -17.71 1.71
C CYS A 212 8.05 -18.79 0.65
N GLN A 213 8.66 -19.91 1.01
CA GLN A 213 8.72 -21.11 0.18
C GLN A 213 8.52 -22.34 1.05
N TRP A 214 7.86 -23.35 0.48
CA TRP A 214 7.80 -24.70 1.04
C TRP A 214 8.43 -25.71 0.07
N SER A 215 8.93 -26.84 0.58
CA SER A 215 9.34 -28.05 -0.15
C SER A 215 10.03 -27.83 -1.53
N HIS A 216 9.74 -28.73 -2.48
CA HIS A 216 10.16 -28.74 -3.88
C HIS A 216 9.18 -27.97 -4.77
N GLY A 217 8.41 -27.06 -4.20
CA GLY A 217 7.51 -26.18 -4.94
C GLY A 217 6.65 -25.38 -3.99
N ASP A 218 6.01 -24.33 -4.51
CA ASP A 218 5.16 -23.39 -3.77
C ASP A 218 5.91 -22.23 -3.13
N GLY A 219 5.53 -21.02 -3.50
CA GLY A 219 6.01 -19.83 -2.84
C GLY A 219 5.11 -18.63 -2.99
N SER A 220 5.35 -17.64 -2.13
CA SER A 220 4.66 -16.36 -2.11
C SER A 220 5.60 -15.23 -1.74
N VAL A 221 5.45 -14.10 -2.41
CA VAL A 221 6.11 -12.84 -2.00
C VAL A 221 5.54 -12.37 -0.67
N LEU A 222 4.21 -12.43 -0.51
CA LEU A 222 3.50 -12.14 0.73
C LEU A 222 2.51 -13.27 1.06
N MET A 223 2.80 -14.05 2.09
CA MET A 223 1.96 -15.17 2.52
C MET A 223 0.98 -14.76 3.61
N PHE A 224 -0.32 -15.02 3.44
CA PHE A 224 -1.34 -14.70 4.44
C PHE A 224 -1.72 -15.91 5.29
N GLY A 225 -1.38 -15.88 6.58
CA GLY A 225 -1.69 -16.97 7.50
C GLY A 225 -0.61 -18.04 7.54
N GLY A 226 -0.99 -19.28 7.84
CA GLY A 226 -0.02 -20.36 8.04
C GLY A 226 0.43 -21.05 6.77
N GLY A 227 1.63 -21.65 6.81
CA GLY A 227 2.17 -22.40 5.70
C GLY A 227 2.98 -23.62 6.14
N GLY A 228 3.17 -24.57 5.22
CA GLY A 228 3.95 -25.79 5.41
C GLY A 228 3.08 -27.06 5.36
N SER A 229 3.57 -28.19 5.88
CA SER A 229 2.92 -29.50 5.71
C SER A 229 1.53 -29.64 6.34
N GLY A 230 1.24 -28.88 7.39
CA GLY A 230 -0.08 -28.83 8.04
C GLY A 230 -1.04 -27.80 7.45
N CYS A 231 -0.60 -27.03 6.46
CA CYS A 231 -1.39 -26.02 5.74
C CYS A 231 -1.35 -26.30 4.23
N SER A 232 -2.00 -25.45 3.43
CA SER A 232 -1.81 -25.43 1.98
C SER A 232 -0.46 -24.79 1.60
N ARG A 233 0.64 -25.36 2.10
CA ARG A 233 2.00 -25.09 1.63
C ARG A 233 2.39 -23.60 1.70
N ALA A 234 2.76 -22.93 0.60
CA ALA A 234 3.27 -21.55 0.62
C ALA A 234 2.80 -20.64 -0.54
N ASP A 235 1.93 -21.13 -1.41
CA ASP A 235 1.48 -20.51 -2.67
C ASP A 235 0.13 -19.80 -2.53
N HIS A 236 -0.11 -19.16 -1.39
CA HIS A 236 -1.30 -18.35 -1.15
C HIS A 236 -0.93 -16.95 -0.64
N GLY A 237 -1.78 -15.96 -0.93
CA GLY A 237 -1.52 -14.55 -0.63
C GLY A 237 -1.23 -13.76 -1.90
N ILE A 238 -0.18 -12.93 -1.90
CA ILE A 238 0.21 -12.08 -3.04
C ILE A 238 1.55 -12.55 -3.63
N GLY A 239 1.63 -12.50 -4.96
CA GLY A 239 2.78 -12.86 -5.77
C GLY A 239 3.14 -14.32 -5.55
N ILE A 240 2.29 -15.21 -6.05
CA ILE A 240 2.36 -16.63 -5.74
C ILE A 240 2.80 -17.45 -6.94
N THR A 241 3.47 -18.57 -6.66
CA THR A 241 4.06 -19.45 -7.67
C THR A 241 3.98 -20.91 -7.25
N GLU A 242 3.65 -21.80 -8.19
CA GLU A 242 3.69 -23.27 -8.07
C GLU A 242 4.93 -23.86 -8.77
N ASN A 243 5.95 -23.03 -9.03
CA ASN A 243 7.24 -23.51 -9.53
C ASN A 243 7.87 -24.49 -8.54
N ASN A 244 8.87 -25.25 -9.00
CA ASN A 244 9.64 -26.20 -8.16
C ASN A 244 10.40 -25.53 -6.98
N TYR A 245 10.32 -24.20 -6.88
CA TYR A 245 10.87 -23.37 -5.82
C TYR A 245 10.15 -22.02 -5.85
N GLY A 246 10.22 -21.28 -4.74
CA GLY A 246 9.77 -19.91 -4.66
C GLY A 246 10.73 -18.99 -5.41
N GLY A 247 10.29 -18.51 -6.56
CA GLY A 247 11.05 -17.63 -7.44
C GLY A 247 10.18 -17.19 -8.62
N PHE A 248 10.75 -16.30 -9.44
CA PHE A 248 10.11 -15.85 -10.67
C PHE A 248 10.59 -16.71 -11.84
N GLU A 249 9.70 -17.51 -12.41
CA GLU A 249 9.91 -18.31 -13.62
C GLU A 249 8.57 -18.87 -14.12
N GLU A 250 8.09 -18.47 -15.29
CA GLU A 250 6.91 -19.15 -15.87
C GLU A 250 7.33 -20.46 -16.59
N TRP A 251 6.79 -21.60 -16.15
CA TRP A 251 6.84 -22.86 -16.93
C TRP A 251 5.48 -23.11 -17.60
N GLU A 252 5.48 -23.93 -18.66
CA GLU A 252 4.23 -24.29 -19.37
C GLU A 252 3.19 -24.95 -18.44
N ASP A 253 3.64 -25.60 -17.35
CA ASP A 253 2.80 -26.38 -16.42
C ASP A 253 2.74 -25.83 -14.97
N SER A 254 3.51 -24.79 -14.61
CA SER A 254 3.45 -24.14 -13.29
C SER A 254 3.03 -22.67 -13.39
N GLY A 255 2.12 -22.25 -12.51
CA GLY A 255 1.49 -20.94 -12.60
C GLY A 255 2.11 -19.90 -11.69
N GLU A 256 2.06 -18.66 -12.18
CA GLU A 256 2.32 -17.47 -11.39
C GLU A 256 1.14 -16.50 -11.55
N ILE A 257 0.62 -16.02 -10.42
CA ILE A 257 -0.50 -15.09 -10.38
C ILE A 257 -0.28 -14.02 -9.31
N ASP A 258 -0.87 -12.84 -9.50
CA ASP A 258 -0.61 -11.69 -8.65
C ASP A 258 -1.16 -11.88 -7.24
N PHE A 259 -2.26 -12.62 -7.08
CA PHE A 259 -2.73 -13.12 -5.80
C PHE A 259 -3.69 -14.31 -5.94
N GLY A 260 -3.73 -15.20 -4.94
CA GLY A 260 -4.56 -16.41 -5.00
C GLY A 260 -4.47 -17.26 -3.73
N ASP A 261 -5.28 -18.32 -3.68
CA ASP A 261 -5.18 -19.38 -2.66
C ASP A 261 -4.29 -20.56 -3.08
N GLU A 262 -3.97 -20.64 -4.37
CA GLU A 262 -3.11 -21.66 -4.98
C GLU A 262 -2.64 -21.11 -6.34
N ALA A 263 -1.39 -21.33 -6.73
CA ALA A 263 -0.81 -20.79 -7.97
C ALA A 263 -0.91 -21.76 -9.16
N ASN A 264 -1.98 -22.54 -9.23
CA ASN A 264 -2.14 -23.63 -10.19
C ASN A 264 -2.66 -23.14 -11.56
N ASN A 265 -2.00 -23.55 -12.65
CA ASN A 265 -2.37 -23.24 -14.05
C ASN A 265 -3.77 -23.73 -14.46
N HIS A 266 -4.36 -24.66 -13.71
CA HIS A 266 -5.72 -25.15 -13.96
C HIS A 266 -6.81 -24.34 -13.26
N ASN A 267 -6.46 -23.50 -12.30
CA ASN A 267 -7.39 -22.61 -11.62
C ASN A 267 -7.43 -21.27 -12.33
N SER A 268 -8.64 -20.81 -12.71
CA SER A 268 -8.81 -19.42 -13.13
C SER A 268 -8.76 -18.53 -11.89
N PRO A 269 -7.73 -17.68 -11.72
CA PRO A 269 -7.67 -16.79 -10.58
C PRO A 269 -8.86 -15.83 -10.58
N THR A 270 -9.25 -15.34 -9.41
CA THR A 270 -10.34 -14.37 -9.35
C THR A 270 -9.93 -13.07 -10.05
N THR A 271 -10.77 -12.62 -10.97
CA THR A 271 -10.58 -11.37 -11.72
C THR A 271 -11.62 -10.31 -11.38
N SER A 272 -12.51 -10.59 -10.39
CA SER A 272 -13.62 -9.69 -10.04
C SER A 272 -13.21 -8.52 -9.16
N TYR A 273 -12.05 -8.60 -8.51
CA TYR A 273 -11.47 -7.56 -7.67
C TYR A 273 -9.94 -7.70 -7.61
N ALA A 274 -9.32 -6.71 -7.00
CA ALA A 274 -7.90 -6.60 -6.77
C ALA A 274 -7.62 -6.28 -5.30
N LEU A 275 -6.39 -6.59 -4.87
CA LEU A 275 -5.92 -6.30 -3.51
C LEU A 275 -5.06 -5.03 -3.52
N ASN A 276 -5.43 -4.05 -2.69
CA ASN A 276 -4.65 -2.86 -2.44
C ASN A 276 -3.70 -3.09 -1.26
N LEU A 277 -2.45 -2.66 -1.40
CA LEU A 277 -1.47 -2.60 -0.33
C LEU A 277 -1.20 -1.15 0.06
N TRP A 278 -1.26 -0.91 1.37
CA TRP A 278 -1.12 0.41 1.98
C TRP A 278 0.02 0.42 2.98
N ILE A 279 0.64 1.58 3.20
CA ILE A 279 1.68 1.79 4.22
C ILE A 279 1.34 2.98 5.13
N ARG A 280 1.77 2.91 6.39
CA ARG A 280 1.69 4.00 7.38
C ARG A 280 2.89 4.02 8.33
#